data_AF-A0A098YU61-F1
#
_entry.id   AF-A0A098YU61-F1
#
_cell.length_a   1.000
_cell.length_b   1.000
_cell.length_c   1.000
_cell.angle_alpha   90.00
_cell.angle_beta   90.00
_cell.angle_gamma   90.00
#
_symmetry.space_group_name_H-M   'P 1'
#
loop_
_entity.id
_entity.type
_entity.pdbx_description
1 polymer ?
#
loop_
_entity_poly.entity_id
_entity_poly.type
_entity_poly.pdbx_seq_one_letter_code
_entity_poly.pdbx_strand_id
1 'polypeptide(L)'
;MNVLRTPYGSFNLAKEDDRKRVKHVVMALQRTTDALTRKDIADWRKAWQLAINIDEPNRQRLYDIYRDTDADGHLSGCVRQREGFVMAKSFKLVAADGNESDEALHYFDQSWFKQL
;
A
#
# COMPACT_ATOMS: atom_id res chain seq x y z
N MET A 1 -37.87 2.82 -6.60
CA MET A 1 -37.31 4.01 -5.91
C MET A 1 -36.02 4.38 -6.64
N ASN A 2 -36.06 5.38 -7.53
CA ASN A 2 -34.92 5.71 -8.43
C ASN A 2 -34.18 6.98 -8.02
N VAL A 3 -34.36 7.44 -6.78
CA VAL A 3 -33.77 8.69 -6.28
C VAL A 3 -32.61 8.38 -5.34
N LEU A 4 -31.39 8.75 -5.74
CA LEU A 4 -30.18 8.71 -4.93
C LEU A 4 -30.07 10.00 -4.12
N ARG A 5 -29.96 9.91 -2.80
CA ARG A 5 -29.72 11.06 -1.93
C ARG A 5 -28.26 11.05 -1.49
N THR A 6 -27.57 12.16 -1.72
CA THR A 6 -26.16 12.33 -1.34
C THR A 6 -25.97 13.70 -0.68
N PRO A 7 -24.84 13.93 0.02
CA PRO A 7 -24.47 15.28 0.49
C PRO A 7 -24.36 16.31 -0.64
N TYR A 8 -24.15 15.88 -1.88
CA TYR A 8 -24.03 16.72 -3.07
C TYR A 8 -25.37 16.95 -3.80
N GLY A 9 -26.47 16.55 -3.17
CA GLY A 9 -27.84 16.71 -3.68
C GLY A 9 -28.56 15.38 -3.94
N SER A 10 -29.83 15.50 -4.36
CA SER A 10 -30.68 14.37 -4.74
C SER A 10 -30.74 14.21 -6.26
N PHE A 11 -30.62 12.98 -6.74
CA PHE A 11 -30.56 12.65 -8.16
C PHE A 11 -31.60 11.57 -8.50
N ASN A 12 -32.45 11.80 -9.49
CA ASN A 12 -33.36 10.79 -10.00
C ASN A 12 -32.73 10.04 -11.18
N LEU A 13 -32.21 8.84 -10.93
CA LEU A 13 -31.50 8.00 -11.89
C LEU A 13 -32.38 7.52 -13.06
N ALA A 14 -33.70 7.68 -12.98
CA ALA A 14 -34.61 7.45 -14.10
C ALA A 14 -34.42 8.52 -15.20
N LYS A 15 -34.03 9.75 -14.83
CA LYS A 15 -33.81 10.87 -15.74
C LYS A 15 -32.38 10.87 -16.29
N GLU A 16 -32.24 11.07 -17.59
CA GLU A 16 -30.92 11.07 -18.24
C GLU A 16 -30.00 12.19 -17.74
N ASP A 17 -30.54 13.39 -17.52
CA ASP A 17 -29.78 14.54 -17.05
C ASP A 17 -29.21 14.31 -15.65
N ASP A 18 -29.98 13.69 -14.77
CA ASP A 18 -29.53 13.35 -13.43
C ASP A 18 -28.45 12.26 -13.45
N ARG A 19 -28.53 11.30 -14.39
CA ARG A 19 -27.43 10.34 -14.61
C ARG A 19 -26.13 11.03 -15.05
N LYS A 20 -26.22 12.03 -15.93
CA LYS A 20 -25.05 12.82 -16.37
C LYS A 20 -24.45 13.61 -15.20
N ARG A 21 -25.28 14.23 -14.37
CA ARG A 21 -24.85 14.96 -13.17
C ARG A 21 -24.16 14.05 -12.14
N VAL A 22 -24.73 12.87 -11.86
CA VAL A 22 -24.10 11.90 -10.95
C VAL A 22 -22.73 11.47 -11.47
N LYS A 23 -22.59 11.17 -12.76
CA LYS A 23 -21.29 10.85 -13.36
C LYS A 23 -20.27 11.97 -13.15
N HIS A 24 -20.67 13.23 -13.34
CA HIS A 24 -19.78 14.37 -13.13
C HIS A 24 -19.33 14.50 -11.68
N VAL A 25 -20.24 14.34 -10.72
CA VAL A 25 -19.92 14.34 -9.28
C VAL A 25 -18.96 13.20 -8.93
N VAL A 26 -19.22 11.99 -9.43
CA VAL A 26 -18.33 10.84 -9.22
C VAL A 26 -16.94 11.09 -9.81
N MET A 27 -16.84 11.65 -11.02
CA MET A 27 -15.56 11.99 -11.63
C MET A 27 -14.82 13.09 -10.85
N ALA A 28 -15.53 14.10 -10.34
CA ALA A 28 -14.94 15.14 -9.51
C ALA A 28 -14.43 14.57 -8.18
N LEU A 29 -15.19 13.69 -7.54
CA LEU A 29 -14.77 12.98 -6.34
C LEU A 29 -13.54 12.13 -6.60
N GLN A 30 -13.52 11.36 -7.69
CA GLN A 30 -12.35 10.56 -8.05
C GLN A 30 -11.11 11.43 -8.22
N ARG A 31 -11.21 12.54 -8.96
CA ARG A 31 -10.08 13.48 -9.15
C ARG A 31 -9.60 14.10 -7.84
N THR A 32 -10.51 14.49 -6.96
CA THR A 32 -10.16 15.06 -5.65
C THR A 32 -9.50 14.02 -4.76
N THR A 33 -9.99 12.78 -4.76
CA THR A 33 -9.36 11.65 -4.07
C THR A 33 -7.95 11.38 -4.62
N ASP A 34 -7.78 11.33 -5.95
CA ASP A 34 -6.48 11.15 -6.61
C ASP A 34 -5.50 12.30 -6.29
N ALA A 35 -6.01 13.52 -6.04
CA ALA A 35 -5.21 14.67 -5.66
C ALA A 35 -4.83 14.67 -4.17
N LEU A 36 -5.73 14.21 -3.29
CA LEU A 36 -5.47 14.08 -1.85
C LEU A 36 -4.45 12.98 -1.54
N THR A 37 -4.37 11.93 -2.36
CA THR A 37 -3.39 10.85 -2.22
C THR A 37 -2.04 11.15 -2.88
N ARG A 38 -1.95 12.19 -3.71
CA ARG A 38 -0.69 12.61 -4.34
C ARG A 38 0.13 13.48 -3.38
N LYS A 39 0.99 12.85 -2.57
CA LYS A 39 2.22 13.51 -2.12
C LYS A 39 3.17 13.61 -3.30
N ASP A 40 3.62 14.81 -3.64
CA ASP A 40 4.50 15.01 -4.79
C ASP A 40 5.91 14.44 -4.51
N ILE A 41 6.62 14.00 -5.54
CA ILE A 41 8.04 13.61 -5.48
C ILE A 41 8.87 14.72 -4.81
N ALA A 42 8.47 15.98 -4.99
CA ALA A 42 9.08 17.12 -4.32
C ALA A 42 8.99 17.02 -2.77
N ASP A 43 7.84 16.62 -2.23
CA ASP A 43 7.65 16.45 -0.78
C ASP A 43 8.51 15.33 -0.23
N TRP A 44 8.62 14.23 -0.98
CA TRP A 44 9.48 13.09 -0.64
C TRP A 44 10.95 13.50 -0.60
N ARG A 45 11.43 14.20 -1.64
CA ARG A 45 12.81 14.72 -1.69
C ARG A 45 13.10 15.67 -0.53
N LYS A 46 12.15 16.56 -0.20
CA LYS A 46 12.30 17.49 0.91
C LYS A 46 12.35 16.78 2.26
N ALA A 47 11.44 15.82 2.51
CA ALA A 47 11.44 15.02 3.73
C ALA A 47 12.74 14.22 3.88
N TRP A 48 13.25 13.67 2.77
CA TRP A 48 14.52 12.96 2.77
C TRP A 48 15.70 13.87 3.09
N GLN A 49 15.79 15.06 2.46
CA GLN A 49 16.82 16.05 2.75
C GLN A 49 16.82 16.49 4.23
N LEU A 50 15.64 16.69 4.82
CA LEU A 50 15.52 16.98 6.25
C LEU A 50 15.99 15.81 7.13
N ALA A 51 15.71 14.57 6.72
CA ALA A 51 16.09 13.39 7.48
C ALA A 51 17.60 13.10 7.50
N ILE A 52 18.32 13.50 6.44
CA ILE A 52 19.77 13.30 6.30
C ILE A 52 20.59 14.54 6.70
N ASN A 53 19.94 15.65 7.04
CA ASN A 53 20.63 16.85 7.47
C ASN A 53 21.47 16.55 8.73
N ILE A 54 22.76 16.87 8.68
CA ILE A 54 23.72 16.57 9.74
C ILE A 54 23.54 17.52 10.93
N ASP A 55 23.23 18.79 10.65
CA ASP A 55 23.12 19.85 11.65
C ASP A 55 21.75 19.84 12.34
N GLU A 56 20.67 19.59 11.58
CA GLU A 56 19.30 19.56 12.09
C GLU A 56 18.51 18.38 11.50
N PRO A 57 18.76 17.13 11.96
CA PRO A 57 18.07 15.96 11.46
C PRO A 57 16.61 15.94 11.90
N ASN A 58 15.68 15.92 10.94
CA ASN A 58 14.25 15.75 11.20
C ASN A 58 13.63 14.64 10.34
N ARG A 59 13.21 13.56 11.00
CA ARG A 59 12.64 12.35 10.37
C ARG A 59 11.12 12.27 10.42
N GLN A 60 10.45 13.20 11.10
CA GLN A 60 9.01 13.14 11.31
C GLN A 60 8.25 13.07 9.97
N ARG A 61 8.53 14.02 9.07
CA ARG A 61 7.91 14.05 7.74
C ARG A 61 8.17 12.80 6.91
N LEU A 62 9.34 12.19 7.07
CA LEU A 62 9.67 10.95 6.36
C LEU A 62 8.79 9.79 6.87
N TYR A 63 8.61 9.67 8.18
CA TYR A 63 7.74 8.65 8.77
C TYR A 63 6.26 8.88 8.46
N ASP A 64 5.80 10.13 8.41
CA ASP A 64 4.44 10.46 7.99
C ASP A 64 4.19 10.03 6.53
N ILE A 65 5.19 10.19 5.65
CA ILE A 65 5.11 9.67 4.28
C ILE A 65 5.02 8.15 4.26
N TYR A 66 5.86 7.45 5.02
CA TYR A 66 5.84 5.98 5.06
C TYR A 66 4.52 5.43 5.58
N ARG A 67 3.96 6.02 6.64
CA ARG A 67 2.66 5.64 7.19
C ARG A 67 1.52 5.83 6.19
N ASP A 68 1.49 6.97 5.51
CA ASP A 68 0.46 7.22 4.49
C ASP A 68 0.62 6.28 3.29
N THR A 69 1.85 5.94 2.92
CA THR A 69 2.14 4.99 1.85
C THR A 69 1.67 3.57 2.21
N ASP A 70 1.80 3.16 3.48
CA ASP A 70 1.36 1.85 3.97
C ASP A 70 -0.17 1.71 3.99
N ALA A 71 -0.90 2.83 4.09
CA ALA A 71 -2.36 2.86 3.98
C ALA A 71 -2.87 2.61 2.55
N ASP A 72 -2.00 2.66 1.52
CA ASP A 72 -2.38 2.35 0.15
C ASP A 72 -2.62 0.84 -0.02
N GLY A 73 -3.89 0.47 -0.19
CA GLY A 73 -4.29 -0.93 -0.31
C GLY A 73 -3.72 -1.65 -1.53
N HIS A 74 -3.42 -0.95 -2.62
CA HIS A 74 -2.83 -1.54 -3.82
C HIS A 74 -1.35 -1.84 -3.59
N LEU A 75 -0.58 -0.88 -3.10
CA LEU A 75 0.83 -1.06 -2.77
C LEU A 75 1.01 -2.17 -1.73
N SER A 76 0.22 -2.13 -0.65
CA SER A 76 0.25 -3.16 0.39
C SER A 76 -0.16 -4.53 -0.14
N GLY A 77 -1.06 -4.59 -1.12
CA GLY A 77 -1.37 -5.81 -1.89
C GLY A 77 -0.18 -6.33 -2.69
N CYS A 78 0.53 -5.46 -3.42
CA CYS A 78 1.72 -5.82 -4.18
C CYS A 78 2.88 -6.28 -3.29
N VAL A 79 3.10 -5.63 -2.14
CA VAL A 79 4.12 -6.02 -1.16
C VAL A 79 3.82 -7.42 -0.63
N ARG A 80 2.59 -7.66 -0.14
CA ARG A 80 2.17 -8.97 0.36
C ARG A 80 2.29 -10.07 -0.71
N GLN A 81 2.01 -9.76 -1.96
CA GLN A 81 2.18 -10.72 -3.05
C GLN A 81 3.66 -11.11 -3.22
N ARG A 82 4.57 -10.13 -3.20
CA ARG A 82 6.02 -10.40 -3.30
C ARG A 82 6.51 -11.19 -2.11
N GLU A 83 6.11 -10.81 -0.90
CA GLU A 83 6.43 -11.55 0.33
C GLU A 83 5.92 -12.99 0.25
N GLY A 84 4.66 -13.19 -0.11
CA GLY A 84 4.07 -14.52 -0.28
C GLY A 84 4.83 -15.38 -1.29
N PHE A 85 5.23 -14.82 -2.43
CA PHE A 85 6.04 -15.55 -3.41
C PHE A 85 7.44 -15.91 -2.90
N VAL A 86 8.06 -15.05 -2.08
CA VAL A 86 9.36 -15.33 -1.48
C VAL A 86 9.22 -16.41 -0.41
N MET A 87 8.23 -16.30 0.46
CA MET A 87 7.96 -17.26 1.54
C MET A 87 7.54 -18.64 1.01
N ALA A 88 6.91 -18.70 -0.18
CA ALA A 88 6.54 -19.95 -0.83
C ALA A 88 7.71 -20.65 -1.56
N LYS A 89 8.90 -20.04 -1.65
CA LYS A 89 10.05 -20.69 -2.29
C LYS A 89 10.61 -21.77 -1.36
N SER A 90 10.98 -22.91 -1.95
CA SER A 90 11.83 -23.87 -1.27
C SER A 90 13.19 -23.25 -0.97
N PHE A 91 13.75 -23.62 0.17
CA PHE A 91 15.09 -23.24 0.58
C PHE A 91 15.83 -24.48 1.09
N LYS A 92 17.14 -24.34 1.22
CA LYS A 92 18.02 -25.36 1.79
C LYS A 92 18.98 -24.73 2.78
N LEU A 93 19.42 -25.51 3.76
CA LEU A 93 20.45 -25.09 4.69
C LEU A 93 21.74 -25.81 4.33
N VAL A 94 22.83 -25.05 4.23
CA VAL A 94 24.12 -25.54 3.77
C VAL A 94 25.13 -25.30 4.88
N ALA A 95 25.87 -26.35 5.25
CA ALA A 95 26.91 -26.28 6.25
C ALA A 95 28.19 -25.65 5.69
N ALA A 96 29.18 -25.40 6.55
CA ALA A 96 30.43 -24.73 6.16
C ALA A 96 31.25 -25.52 5.12
N ASP A 97 31.02 -26.83 5.02
CA ASP A 97 31.64 -27.72 4.03
C ASP A 97 30.94 -27.70 2.66
N GLY A 98 29.84 -26.95 2.52
CA GLY A 98 29.06 -26.84 1.29
C GLY A 98 27.99 -27.92 1.11
N ASN A 99 27.86 -28.87 2.04
CA ASN A 99 26.84 -29.91 1.98
C ASN A 99 25.51 -29.43 2.60
N GLU A 100 24.41 -29.99 2.12
CA GLU A 100 23.08 -29.71 2.65
C GLU A 100 22.90 -30.38 4.03
N SER A 101 22.25 -29.68 4.96
CA SER A 101 21.96 -30.17 6.30
C SER A 101 20.47 -30.47 6.45
N ASP A 102 20.11 -31.74 6.26
CA ASP A 102 18.73 -32.22 6.40
C ASP A 102 18.19 -32.09 7.82
N GLU A 103 19.05 -32.31 8.82
CA GLU A 103 18.70 -32.15 10.23
C GLU A 103 18.34 -30.70 10.57
N ALA A 104 19.12 -29.73 10.08
CA ALA A 104 18.79 -28.33 10.27
C ALA A 104 17.48 -27.99 9.54
N LEU A 105 17.33 -28.43 8.28
CA LEU A 105 16.12 -28.18 7.49
C LEU A 105 14.87 -28.73 8.17
N HIS A 106 14.97 -29.90 8.82
CA HIS A 106 13.87 -30.51 9.56
C HIS A 106 13.26 -29.57 10.60
N TYR A 107 14.07 -28.81 11.34
CA TYR A 107 13.57 -27.86 12.34
C TYR A 107 12.75 -26.73 11.72
N PHE A 108 13.09 -26.30 10.51
CA PHE A 108 12.37 -25.24 9.79
C PHE A 108 11.20 -25.78 8.95
N ASP A 109 11.11 -27.09 8.73
CA ASP A 109 9.96 -27.70 8.03
C ASP A 109 8.75 -27.93 8.95
N GLN A 110 8.90 -27.62 10.25
CA GLN A 110 7.87 -27.81 11.25
C GLN A 110 6.70 -26.82 11.11
N SER A 111 5.51 -27.26 11.54
CA SER A 111 4.28 -26.48 11.45
C SER A 111 4.36 -25.14 12.17
N TRP A 112 5.03 -25.08 13.32
CA TRP A 112 5.19 -23.85 14.09
C TRP A 112 6.01 -22.79 13.33
N PHE A 113 6.97 -23.20 12.49
CA PHE A 113 7.79 -22.28 11.70
C PHE A 113 7.01 -21.72 10.50
N LYS A 114 6.16 -22.54 9.88
CA LYS A 114 5.33 -22.16 8.74
C LYS A 114 4.10 -21.32 9.09
N GLN A 115 3.79 -21.19 10.38
CA GLN A 115 2.64 -20.42 10.90
C GLN A 115 3.03 -19.02 11.42
N LEU A 116 4.33 -18.71 11.46
CA LEU A 116 4.91 -17.40 11.78
C LEU A 116 4.91 -16.49 10.54
#